data_AF-A0A7Y4ZXH3-F1
#
_entry.id   AF-A0A7Y4ZXH3-F1
#
_cell.length_a   1.000
_cell.length_b   1.000
_cell.length_c   1.000
_cell.angle_alpha   90.00
_cell.angle_beta   90.00
_cell.angle_gamma   90.00
#
_symmetry.space_group_name_H-M   'P 1'
#
loop_
_entity.id
_entity.type
_entity.pdbx_description
1 polymer ?
#
loop_
_entity_poly.entity_id
_entity_poly.type
_entity_poly.pdbx_seq_one_letter_code
_entity_poly.pdbx_strand_id
1 'polypeptide(L)'
;RTVLAMQNNYEGPAAGFAMVVPVPVVLQKANVKTLPRELFAKVDQLDAPRLVEYWEQDPCYVPPPAKSVYYDRLESAGAARTKDKADRESGVKVEARFSVGEYDIVILSAKDASGLEAWLQQEKYAIPPGAAPYLRPYVQSGSKFFVAKVDPAKVVFQRGMAKLSPLRFHYDAENFSLPVRLGLMNAKGAQDLIVHILAQNQRYEVTNYPNVAIPTNFDVTDKTKGNFGAFYAALFDETVKRHPKAVVTEYSWDATTCDPCPGPVLDEQDFLTLGADVLGGEQDYHSRSNGGFTITRLHARYTKDSLGEDLYFRAAPPIVGGREMVQEGGKLEQGAHPDQTNNFQGRYSIRHPWTGPIACKNPVRGVWGEPPAGSNVGGTALTRAQPVADTAFARRDLALASFATNVPAGNLLGAAAAAPGPTGASVEPAAESDAGGPGGPPPAPRGCGGCNSGAGSESVLASLLALVTLAVVRQRRKR
;
A
#
# COMPACT_ATOMS: atom_id res chain seq x y z
N ARG A 1 7.71 -12.85 -7.51
CA ARG A 1 6.65 -12.33 -8.42
C ARG A 1 5.94 -11.15 -7.78
N THR A 2 5.70 -10.12 -8.59
CA THR A 2 4.87 -8.96 -8.24
C THR A 2 3.76 -8.84 -9.29
N VAL A 3 2.54 -8.57 -8.83
CA VAL A 3 1.45 -8.12 -9.71
C VAL A 3 1.17 -6.68 -9.32
N LEU A 4 1.16 -5.78 -10.30
CA LEU A 4 0.87 -4.37 -10.11
C LEU A 4 -0.35 -4.00 -10.95
N ALA A 5 -1.32 -3.33 -10.35
CA ALA A 5 -2.44 -2.70 -11.05
C ALA A 5 -2.46 -1.22 -10.67
N MET A 6 -2.65 -0.34 -11.65
CA MET A 6 -2.62 1.11 -11.45
C MET A 6 -3.78 1.81 -12.16
N GLN A 7 -4.31 2.86 -11.53
CA GLN A 7 -5.31 3.75 -12.11
C GLN A 7 -4.90 5.19 -11.83
N ASN A 8 -4.82 6.01 -12.88
CA ASN A 8 -4.32 7.38 -12.80
C ASN A 8 -5.43 8.37 -13.17
N ASN A 9 -5.76 9.28 -12.25
CA ASN A 9 -6.71 10.38 -12.48
C ASN A 9 -6.01 11.50 -13.28
N TYR A 10 -5.90 11.32 -14.60
CA TYR A 10 -5.18 12.27 -15.47
C TYR A 10 -6.02 13.50 -15.83
N GLU A 11 -5.47 14.69 -15.55
CA GLU A 11 -6.06 16.01 -15.83
C GLU A 11 -5.19 16.78 -16.84
N GLY A 12 -5.50 16.63 -18.13
CA GLY A 12 -4.79 17.30 -19.23
C GLY A 12 -5.28 16.85 -20.61
N PRO A 13 -4.66 17.32 -21.71
CA PRO A 13 -5.05 16.96 -23.07
C PRO A 13 -4.87 15.46 -23.35
N ALA A 14 -5.91 14.82 -23.89
CA ALA A 14 -5.85 13.40 -24.28
C ALA A 14 -4.78 13.12 -25.36
N ALA A 15 -4.56 14.08 -26.26
CA ALA A 15 -3.65 13.94 -27.39
C ALA A 15 -2.18 13.94 -26.93
N GLY A 16 -1.52 12.79 -27.07
CA GLY A 16 -0.09 12.63 -26.71
C GLY A 16 0.15 12.17 -25.27
N PHE A 17 -0.90 11.94 -24.47
CA PHE A 17 -0.76 11.34 -23.14
C PHE A 17 -0.31 9.88 -23.22
N ALA A 18 0.71 9.54 -22.42
CA ALA A 18 1.13 8.17 -22.18
C ALA A 18 1.66 8.02 -20.75
N MET A 19 1.41 6.85 -20.16
CA MET A 19 1.98 6.46 -18.88
C MET A 19 3.32 5.77 -19.17
N VAL A 20 4.43 6.34 -18.68
CA VAL A 20 5.77 5.74 -18.79
C VAL A 20 6.13 5.13 -17.44
N VAL A 21 6.20 3.79 -17.39
CA VAL A 21 6.48 3.03 -16.16
C VAL A 21 7.79 2.27 -16.31
N PRO A 22 8.79 2.50 -15.45
CA PRO A 22 9.97 1.66 -15.35
C PRO A 22 9.58 0.26 -14.86
N VAL A 23 10.07 -0.80 -15.51
CA VAL A 23 9.82 -2.19 -15.11
C VAL A 23 11.13 -2.99 -15.17
N PRO A 24 11.39 -3.91 -14.22
CA PRO A 24 12.69 -4.57 -14.10
C PRO A 24 12.98 -5.57 -15.23
N VAL A 25 11.93 -6.09 -15.88
CA VAL A 25 12.01 -7.10 -16.93
C VAL A 25 11.14 -6.73 -18.13
N VAL A 26 11.35 -7.40 -19.25
CA VAL A 26 10.47 -7.30 -20.43
C VAL A 26 9.13 -7.96 -20.12
N LEU A 27 8.04 -7.19 -20.15
CA LEU A 27 6.68 -7.72 -20.11
C LEU A 27 6.27 -8.20 -21.51
N GLN A 28 5.53 -9.31 -21.59
CA GLN A 28 4.92 -9.80 -22.82
C GLN A 28 3.43 -9.46 -22.83
N LYS A 29 2.75 -9.58 -23.98
CA LYS A 29 1.30 -9.33 -24.10
C LYS A 29 0.47 -10.12 -23.07
N ALA A 30 0.85 -11.38 -22.82
CA ALA A 30 0.19 -12.24 -21.84
C ALA A 30 0.34 -11.77 -20.38
N ASN A 31 1.31 -10.90 -20.07
CA ASN A 31 1.48 -10.37 -18.72
C ASN A 31 0.52 -9.22 -18.39
N VAL A 32 -0.08 -8.58 -19.40
CA VAL A 32 -0.74 -7.27 -19.30
C VAL A 32 -2.23 -7.38 -19.63
N LYS A 33 -3.09 -6.90 -18.73
CA LYS A 33 -4.56 -6.86 -18.89
C LYS A 33 -5.12 -5.54 -18.32
N THR A 34 -6.19 -5.01 -18.89
CA THR A 34 -7.02 -4.01 -18.17
C THR A 34 -7.94 -4.72 -17.18
N LEU A 35 -8.33 -4.01 -16.12
CA LEU A 35 -9.28 -4.48 -15.11
C LEU A 35 -10.58 -3.64 -15.12
N PRO A 36 -11.70 -4.17 -14.59
CA PRO A 36 -12.88 -3.36 -14.35
C PRO A 36 -12.54 -2.22 -13.38
N ARG A 37 -12.91 -0.97 -13.72
CA ARG A 37 -12.76 0.17 -12.81
C ARG A 37 -13.51 -0.04 -11.49
N GLU A 38 -14.61 -0.78 -11.54
CA GLU A 38 -15.54 -0.86 -10.42
C GLU A 38 -15.05 -1.86 -9.34
N LEU A 39 -14.06 -2.70 -9.69
CA LEU A 39 -13.23 -3.47 -8.75
C LEU A 39 -12.27 -2.55 -7.96
N PHE A 40 -11.70 -1.54 -8.61
CA PHE A 40 -10.89 -0.52 -7.91
C PHE A 40 -11.77 0.30 -6.95
N ALA A 41 -12.98 0.66 -7.36
CA ALA A 41 -13.96 1.28 -6.45
C ALA A 41 -14.39 0.33 -5.31
N LYS A 42 -14.51 -0.98 -5.53
CA LYS A 42 -14.77 -1.97 -4.46
C LYS A 42 -13.62 -2.00 -3.43
N VAL A 43 -12.38 -2.03 -3.90
CA VAL A 43 -11.17 -2.00 -3.05
C VAL A 43 -11.09 -0.70 -2.24
N ASP A 44 -11.17 0.46 -2.90
CA ASP A 44 -11.12 1.77 -2.24
C ASP A 44 -12.30 1.95 -1.27
N GLN A 45 -13.52 1.54 -1.64
CA GLN A 45 -14.68 1.58 -0.74
C GLN A 45 -14.47 0.71 0.51
N LEU A 46 -13.85 -0.46 0.38
CA LEU A 46 -13.60 -1.38 1.48
C LEU A 46 -12.60 -0.81 2.48
N ASP A 47 -11.41 -0.43 2.02
CA ASP A 47 -10.30 -0.05 2.90
C ASP A 47 -10.18 1.45 3.20
N ALA A 48 -11.02 2.30 2.59
CA ALA A 48 -11.09 3.71 2.94
C ALA A 48 -11.46 3.94 4.43
N PRO A 49 -10.87 4.98 5.06
CA PRO A 49 -11.28 5.47 6.37
C PRO A 49 -12.79 5.71 6.50
N ARG A 50 -13.37 5.44 7.68
CA ARG A 50 -14.81 5.25 7.88
C ARG A 50 -15.38 6.17 8.96
N LEU A 51 -16.46 6.88 8.64
CA LEU A 51 -17.31 7.57 9.60
C LEU A 51 -18.46 6.65 10.01
N VAL A 52 -18.73 6.55 11.30
CA VAL A 52 -19.79 5.70 11.88
C VAL A 52 -20.65 6.54 12.81
N GLU A 53 -21.94 6.24 12.88
CA GLU A 53 -22.86 6.87 13.83
C GLU A 53 -23.34 5.85 14.85
N TYR A 54 -23.36 6.25 16.13
CA TYR A 54 -23.79 5.43 17.25
C TYR A 54 -24.85 6.16 18.07
N TRP A 55 -25.92 5.46 18.41
CA TRP A 55 -26.95 5.96 19.32
C TRP A 55 -26.82 5.28 20.67
N GLU A 56 -26.90 6.06 21.73
CA GLU A 56 -27.03 5.51 23.07
C GLU A 56 -28.40 4.82 23.16
N GLN A 57 -28.39 3.55 23.54
CA GLN A 57 -29.60 2.76 23.72
C GLN A 57 -30.38 3.27 24.94
N ASP A 58 -31.66 2.90 25.06
CA ASP A 58 -32.46 3.22 26.23
C ASP A 58 -31.73 2.73 27.50
N PRO A 59 -31.32 3.63 28.42
CA PRO A 59 -30.58 3.27 29.63
C PRO A 59 -31.37 2.34 30.57
N CYS A 60 -32.67 2.16 30.31
CA CYS A 60 -33.57 1.27 31.03
C CYS A 60 -33.85 -0.06 30.31
N TYR A 61 -33.24 -0.28 29.13
CA TYR A 61 -33.42 -1.52 28.37
C TYR A 61 -32.81 -2.73 29.08
N VAL A 62 -33.59 -3.81 29.17
CA VAL A 62 -33.12 -5.12 29.62
C VAL A 62 -33.28 -6.09 28.46
N PRO A 63 -32.18 -6.64 27.90
CA PRO A 63 -32.26 -7.55 26.76
C PRO A 63 -33.02 -8.83 27.14
N PRO A 64 -33.95 -9.32 26.30
CA PRO A 64 -34.59 -10.61 26.52
C PRO A 64 -33.56 -11.75 26.38
N PRO A 65 -33.74 -12.88 27.09
CA PRO A 65 -32.80 -13.99 27.04
C PRO A 65 -32.66 -14.54 25.61
N ALA A 66 -31.42 -14.63 25.13
CA ALA A 66 -31.10 -15.00 23.76
C ALA A 66 -31.57 -16.43 23.43
N LYS A 67 -32.21 -16.58 22.27
CA LYS A 67 -32.49 -17.90 21.66
C LYS A 67 -31.36 -18.22 20.69
N SER A 68 -30.72 -19.38 20.85
CA SER A 68 -29.75 -19.88 19.89
C SER A 68 -30.44 -20.26 18.57
N VAL A 69 -29.95 -19.72 17.47
CA VAL A 69 -30.39 -20.07 16.11
C VAL A 69 -29.16 -20.53 15.34
N TYR A 70 -29.07 -21.84 15.11
CA TYR A 70 -28.05 -22.42 14.24
C TYR A 70 -28.47 -22.25 12.77
N TYR A 71 -27.52 -21.89 11.91
CA TYR A 71 -27.68 -21.87 10.47
C TYR A 71 -26.79 -22.94 9.84
N ASP A 72 -27.39 -23.99 9.30
CA ASP A 72 -26.68 -24.96 8.47
C ASP A 72 -26.35 -24.37 7.09
N ARG A 73 -25.20 -24.77 6.53
CA ARG A 73 -24.72 -24.34 5.21
C ARG A 73 -24.58 -25.55 4.30
N LEU A 74 -25.31 -25.56 3.19
CA LEU A 74 -25.21 -26.58 2.14
C LEU A 74 -24.13 -26.21 1.12
N GLU A 75 -23.36 -27.21 0.70
CA GLU A 75 -22.41 -27.12 -0.42
C GLU A 75 -23.00 -27.71 -1.72
N SER A 76 -22.39 -27.40 -2.87
CA SER A 76 -22.64 -28.06 -4.16
C SER A 76 -21.42 -27.92 -5.08
N ALA A 77 -21.15 -28.94 -5.90
CA ALA A 77 -19.88 -29.10 -6.62
C ALA A 77 -19.92 -28.68 -8.12
N GLY A 78 -18.74 -28.50 -8.72
CA GLY A 78 -18.55 -28.05 -10.12
C GLY A 78 -17.99 -29.11 -11.10
N ALA A 79 -17.64 -28.68 -12.31
CA ALA A 79 -17.09 -29.51 -13.41
C ALA A 79 -16.13 -28.72 -14.34
N ALA A 80 -15.36 -29.40 -15.22
CA ALA A 80 -14.26 -28.83 -16.06
C ALA A 80 -14.08 -29.64 -17.39
N ARG A 81 -13.22 -29.36 -18.39
CA ARG A 81 -11.96 -28.57 -18.50
C ARG A 81 -11.99 -27.60 -19.73
N THR A 82 -11.03 -27.39 -20.66
CA THR A 82 -9.85 -28.13 -21.20
C THR A 82 -8.73 -27.13 -21.63
N LYS A 83 -7.95 -27.33 -22.73
CA LYS A 83 -6.73 -26.56 -23.10
C LYS A 83 -6.39 -26.57 -24.60
N ASP A 84 -5.60 -25.58 -25.06
CA ASP A 84 -4.36 -25.65 -25.91
C ASP A 84 -4.17 -24.40 -26.83
N LYS A 85 -3.05 -24.14 -27.56
CA LYS A 85 -1.61 -24.00 -27.16
C LYS A 85 -0.74 -23.36 -28.29
N ALA A 86 0.14 -22.38 -27.98
CA ALA A 86 1.30 -21.87 -28.78
C ALA A 86 1.02 -21.18 -30.16
N ASP A 87 1.95 -20.52 -30.88
CA ASP A 87 3.42 -20.34 -30.74
C ASP A 87 3.95 -18.95 -31.26
N ARG A 88 5.27 -18.79 -31.47
CA ARG A 88 6.05 -17.54 -31.77
C ARG A 88 6.26 -17.26 -33.30
N GLU A 89 7.14 -16.39 -33.85
CA GLU A 89 8.33 -15.62 -33.38
C GLU A 89 8.76 -14.46 -34.34
N SER A 90 9.69 -13.59 -33.90
CA SER A 90 10.52 -12.62 -34.68
C SER A 90 9.89 -11.35 -35.33
N GLY A 91 10.59 -10.20 -35.46
CA GLY A 91 11.85 -9.82 -34.80
C GLY A 91 12.63 -8.59 -35.36
N VAL A 92 12.36 -7.38 -34.86
CA VAL A 92 13.36 -6.29 -34.61
C VAL A 92 12.88 -5.56 -33.34
N LYS A 93 13.79 -5.26 -32.39
CA LYS A 93 13.44 -5.25 -30.96
C LYS A 93 12.75 -3.99 -30.39
N VAL A 94 11.57 -3.70 -30.92
CA VAL A 94 10.44 -3.41 -30.01
C VAL A 94 10.24 -4.68 -29.17
N GLU A 95 10.38 -4.58 -27.84
CA GLU A 95 10.33 -5.75 -26.94
C GLU A 95 8.96 -6.43 -27.00
N ALA A 96 7.90 -5.62 -26.97
CA ALA A 96 6.57 -5.96 -27.45
C ALA A 96 5.80 -4.66 -27.78
N ARG A 97 4.90 -4.73 -28.77
CA ARG A 97 3.87 -3.72 -29.02
C ARG A 97 2.52 -4.39 -29.26
N PHE A 98 1.50 -3.91 -28.58
CA PHE A 98 0.14 -4.46 -28.63
C PHE A 98 -0.86 -3.48 -28.00
N SER A 99 -2.13 -3.56 -28.38
CA SER A 99 -3.20 -2.78 -27.75
C SER A 99 -3.95 -3.63 -26.71
N VAL A 100 -4.34 -3.03 -25.58
CA VAL A 100 -5.23 -3.60 -24.55
C VAL A 100 -6.16 -2.48 -24.06
N GLY A 101 -7.47 -2.66 -24.24
CA GLY A 101 -8.47 -1.63 -23.90
C GLY A 101 -8.27 -0.35 -24.71
N GLU A 102 -8.20 0.78 -24.00
CA GLU A 102 -7.90 2.11 -24.52
C GLU A 102 -6.39 2.40 -24.72
N TYR A 103 -5.52 1.44 -24.38
CA TYR A 103 -4.06 1.63 -24.39
C TYR A 103 -3.37 0.96 -25.58
N ASP A 104 -2.50 1.71 -26.26
CA ASP A 104 -1.44 1.18 -27.13
C ASP A 104 -0.15 1.05 -26.31
N ILE A 105 0.27 -0.19 -26.07
CA ILE A 105 1.48 -0.51 -25.30
C ILE A 105 2.69 -0.61 -26.23
N VAL A 106 3.80 0.01 -25.83
CA VAL A 106 5.14 -0.18 -26.40
C VAL A 106 6.13 -0.42 -25.26
N ILE A 107 6.97 -1.45 -25.38
CA ILE A 107 7.99 -1.77 -24.38
C ILE A 107 9.39 -1.57 -24.96
N LEU A 108 10.22 -0.83 -24.23
CA LEU A 108 11.49 -0.29 -24.68
C LEU A 108 12.65 -0.72 -23.79
N SER A 109 13.80 -0.99 -24.40
CA SER A 109 15.10 -1.08 -23.71
C SER A 109 15.97 0.11 -24.13
N ALA A 110 16.29 1.01 -23.22
CA ALA A 110 17.21 2.12 -23.46
C ALA A 110 18.65 1.73 -23.10
N LYS A 111 19.65 2.31 -23.81
CA LYS A 111 21.08 2.20 -23.45
C LYS A 111 21.56 3.38 -22.60
N ASP A 112 20.95 4.55 -22.79
CA ASP A 112 21.19 5.77 -22.04
C ASP A 112 19.87 6.55 -21.89
N ALA A 113 19.79 7.44 -20.90
CA ALA A 113 18.56 8.17 -20.57
C ALA A 113 18.25 9.32 -21.55
N SER A 114 19.25 9.88 -22.23
CA SER A 114 19.08 10.96 -23.19
C SER A 114 18.47 10.45 -24.49
N GLY A 115 18.92 9.28 -24.97
CA GLY A 115 18.32 8.59 -26.11
C GLY A 115 16.88 8.15 -25.87
N LEU A 116 16.52 7.82 -24.62
CA LEU A 116 15.14 7.54 -24.24
C LEU A 116 14.27 8.81 -24.27
N GLU A 117 14.72 9.92 -23.67
CA GLU A 117 14.00 11.20 -23.74
C GLU A 117 13.86 11.68 -25.19
N ALA A 118 14.91 11.55 -26.02
CA ALA A 118 14.88 11.89 -27.44
C ALA A 118 13.90 11.03 -28.26
N TRP A 119 13.87 9.70 -28.05
CA TRP A 119 12.89 8.82 -28.70
C TRP A 119 11.45 9.18 -28.32
N LEU A 120 11.23 9.47 -27.03
CA LEU A 120 9.90 9.83 -26.54
C LEU A 120 9.44 11.19 -27.12
N GLN A 121 10.34 12.16 -27.26
CA GLN A 121 10.06 13.43 -27.94
C GLN A 121 9.80 13.22 -29.44
N GLN A 122 10.57 12.36 -30.12
CA GLN A 122 10.41 12.04 -31.54
C GLN A 122 9.03 11.41 -31.84
N GLU A 123 8.57 10.49 -30.99
CA GLU A 123 7.24 9.85 -31.07
C GLU A 123 6.09 10.73 -30.53
N LYS A 124 6.39 11.99 -30.22
CA LYS A 124 5.46 13.04 -29.78
C LYS A 124 4.71 12.68 -28.49
N TYR A 125 5.39 12.06 -27.53
CA TYR A 125 4.88 11.89 -26.18
C TYR A 125 5.05 13.18 -25.37
N ALA A 126 4.03 13.54 -24.59
CA ALA A 126 4.10 14.67 -23.68
C ALA A 126 4.97 14.33 -22.45
N ILE A 127 6.20 14.84 -22.42
CA ILE A 127 7.14 14.66 -21.30
C ILE A 127 7.64 16.02 -20.80
N PRO A 128 7.70 16.25 -19.47
CA PRO A 128 8.27 17.46 -18.91
C PRO A 128 9.74 17.66 -19.32
N PRO A 129 10.15 18.85 -19.80
CA PRO A 129 11.55 19.13 -20.13
C PRO A 129 12.48 18.85 -18.95
N GLY A 130 13.55 18.09 -19.20
CA GLY A 130 14.51 17.69 -18.16
C GLY A 130 14.12 16.43 -17.41
N ALA A 131 13.58 15.42 -18.13
CA ALA A 131 13.26 14.11 -17.56
C ALA A 131 14.49 13.21 -17.37
N ALA A 132 15.54 13.39 -18.18
CA ALA A 132 16.76 12.58 -18.16
C ALA A 132 17.39 12.36 -16.78
N PRO A 133 17.46 13.33 -15.84
CA PRO A 133 17.98 13.09 -14.49
C PRO A 133 17.17 12.07 -13.68
N TYR A 134 15.83 12.05 -13.85
CA TYR A 134 14.92 11.13 -13.17
C TYR A 134 14.84 9.77 -13.88
N LEU A 135 15.06 9.74 -15.20
CA LEU A 135 15.18 8.50 -15.99
C LEU A 135 16.52 7.79 -15.75
N ARG A 136 17.59 8.53 -15.42
CA ARG A 136 18.97 8.02 -15.31
C ARG A 136 19.13 6.81 -14.37
N PRO A 137 18.59 6.78 -13.14
CA PRO A 137 18.75 5.63 -12.24
C PRO A 137 18.09 4.36 -12.77
N TYR A 138 16.95 4.48 -13.46
CA TYR A 138 16.28 3.35 -14.10
C TYR A 138 17.08 2.78 -15.27
N VAL A 139 17.69 3.63 -16.10
CA VAL A 139 18.55 3.16 -17.19
C VAL A 139 19.85 2.55 -16.65
N GLN A 140 20.45 3.14 -15.61
CA GLN A 140 21.66 2.61 -14.97
C GLN A 140 21.42 1.27 -14.25
N SER A 141 20.23 1.04 -13.69
CA SER A 141 19.79 -0.27 -13.16
C SER A 141 19.33 -1.26 -14.25
N GLY A 142 19.43 -0.90 -15.53
CA GLY A 142 19.05 -1.76 -16.66
C GLY A 142 17.54 -1.96 -16.81
N SER A 143 16.71 -1.11 -16.22
CA SER A 143 15.24 -1.18 -16.32
C SER A 143 14.76 -1.07 -17.78
N LYS A 144 13.59 -1.62 -18.04
CA LYS A 144 12.83 -1.45 -19.29
C LYS A 144 11.74 -0.40 -19.06
N PHE A 145 11.25 0.21 -20.14
CA PHE A 145 10.23 1.25 -20.05
C PHE A 145 8.96 0.75 -20.74
N PHE A 146 7.93 0.54 -19.94
CA PHE A 146 6.57 0.22 -20.36
C PHE A 146 5.84 1.53 -20.64
N VAL A 147 5.58 1.81 -21.92
CA VAL A 147 4.89 3.02 -22.38
C VAL A 147 3.47 2.63 -22.79
N ALA A 148 2.48 3.07 -22.02
CA ALA A 148 1.07 2.90 -22.32
C ALA A 148 0.50 4.21 -22.88
N LYS A 149 0.47 4.34 -24.21
CA LYS A 149 -0.15 5.49 -24.91
C LYS A 149 -1.66 5.36 -24.84
N VAL A 150 -2.37 6.44 -24.54
CA VAL A 150 -3.83 6.44 -24.50
C VAL A 150 -4.39 6.84 -25.86
N ASP A 151 -5.36 6.07 -26.37
CA ASP A 151 -6.11 6.42 -27.57
C ASP A 151 -7.25 7.41 -27.21
N PRO A 152 -7.17 8.68 -27.62
CA PRO A 152 -8.18 9.68 -27.26
C PRO A 152 -9.57 9.38 -27.83
N ALA A 153 -9.69 8.56 -28.88
CA ALA A 153 -10.99 8.16 -29.43
C ALA A 153 -11.71 7.11 -28.58
N LYS A 154 -11.03 6.49 -27.61
CA LYS A 154 -11.56 5.47 -26.70
C LYS A 154 -11.80 5.98 -25.26
N VAL A 155 -11.44 7.23 -24.96
CA VAL A 155 -11.55 7.81 -23.61
C VAL A 155 -12.84 8.58 -23.40
N VAL A 156 -13.56 8.26 -22.32
CA VAL A 156 -14.62 9.12 -21.79
C VAL A 156 -13.98 10.16 -20.85
N PHE A 157 -14.29 11.44 -21.05
CA PHE A 157 -13.88 12.51 -20.14
C PHE A 157 -14.98 12.84 -19.12
N GLN A 158 -14.59 12.99 -17.85
CA GLN A 158 -15.50 13.33 -16.76
C GLN A 158 -14.83 14.39 -15.86
N ARG A 159 -15.52 15.53 -15.65
CA ARG A 159 -14.97 16.70 -14.92
C ARG A 159 -13.59 17.18 -15.45
N GLY A 160 -13.33 17.02 -16.75
CA GLY A 160 -12.04 17.36 -17.38
C GLY A 160 -10.94 16.30 -17.23
N MET A 161 -11.19 15.21 -16.50
CA MET A 161 -10.24 14.09 -16.33
C MET A 161 -10.56 12.92 -17.26
N ALA A 162 -9.53 12.17 -17.66
CA ALA A 162 -9.67 10.95 -18.46
C ALA A 162 -10.15 9.77 -17.60
N LYS A 163 -11.30 9.17 -17.92
CA LYS A 163 -11.89 8.03 -17.18
C LYS A 163 -11.27 6.70 -17.62
N LEU A 164 -10.00 6.50 -17.27
CA LEU A 164 -9.20 5.34 -17.69
C LEU A 164 -9.50 4.06 -16.88
N SER A 165 -9.38 2.92 -17.55
CA SER A 165 -9.46 1.57 -16.98
C SER A 165 -8.15 1.21 -16.26
N PRO A 166 -8.17 0.63 -15.05
CA PRO A 166 -6.95 0.23 -14.37
C PRO A 166 -6.13 -0.75 -15.22
N LEU A 167 -4.83 -0.52 -15.30
CA LEU A 167 -3.90 -1.30 -16.10
C LEU A 167 -3.10 -2.22 -15.18
N ARG A 168 -3.29 -3.54 -15.33
CA ARG A 168 -2.61 -4.58 -14.55
C ARG A 168 -1.52 -5.25 -15.38
N PHE A 169 -0.35 -5.41 -14.77
CA PHE A 169 0.74 -6.24 -15.30
C PHE A 169 1.47 -7.00 -14.19
N HIS A 170 2.29 -7.98 -14.56
CA HIS A 170 3.04 -8.78 -13.58
C HIS A 170 4.43 -9.16 -14.07
N TYR A 171 5.37 -9.25 -13.14
CA TYR A 171 6.78 -9.55 -13.39
C TYR A 171 7.41 -10.32 -12.23
N ASP A 172 8.57 -10.91 -12.50
CA ASP A 172 9.44 -11.48 -11.47
C ASP A 172 10.64 -10.55 -11.25
N ALA A 173 10.90 -10.24 -9.98
CA ALA A 173 11.96 -9.38 -9.49
C ALA A 173 12.23 -9.76 -8.02
N GLU A 174 13.43 -9.44 -7.53
CA GLU A 174 13.86 -9.68 -6.16
C GLU A 174 13.27 -8.62 -5.20
N ASN A 175 13.33 -7.34 -5.61
CA ASN A 175 12.81 -6.22 -4.84
C ASN A 175 11.32 -5.98 -5.10
N PHE A 176 10.53 -5.81 -4.03
CA PHE A 176 9.16 -5.32 -4.11
C PHE A 176 9.16 -3.80 -3.97
N SER A 177 8.93 -3.08 -5.08
CA SER A 177 8.89 -1.62 -5.12
C SER A 177 7.86 -1.09 -6.12
N LEU A 178 7.42 0.14 -5.91
CA LEU A 178 6.56 0.92 -6.80
C LEU A 178 7.39 2.07 -7.40
N PRO A 179 7.65 2.07 -8.72
CA PRO A 179 8.45 3.09 -9.38
C PRO A 179 7.61 4.37 -9.60
N VAL A 180 7.70 5.32 -8.68
CA VAL A 180 6.86 6.53 -8.67
C VAL A 180 7.52 7.76 -9.28
N ARG A 181 8.87 7.86 -9.34
CA ARG A 181 9.61 9.12 -9.65
C ARG A 181 9.11 9.85 -10.91
N LEU A 182 8.73 9.12 -11.97
CA LEU A 182 8.23 9.71 -13.22
C LEU A 182 6.80 10.27 -13.11
N GLY A 183 5.98 9.75 -12.21
CA GLY A 183 4.68 10.35 -11.88
C GLY A 183 4.86 11.70 -11.18
N LEU A 184 5.79 11.76 -10.20
CA LEU A 184 6.04 12.95 -9.39
C LEU A 184 6.44 14.17 -10.22
N MET A 185 7.17 13.97 -11.32
CA MET A 185 7.56 15.02 -12.27
C MET A 185 6.38 15.79 -12.89
N ASN A 186 5.22 15.15 -13.02
CA ASN A 186 4.03 15.70 -13.68
C ASN A 186 3.09 16.43 -12.70
N ALA A 187 3.47 16.53 -11.42
CA ALA A 187 2.67 17.14 -10.38
C ALA A 187 2.62 18.68 -10.52
N LYS A 188 1.44 19.23 -10.85
CA LYS A 188 1.15 20.68 -10.85
C LYS A 188 1.10 21.29 -9.44
N GLY A 189 1.12 20.46 -8.40
CA GLY A 189 0.93 20.81 -6.99
C GLY A 189 1.07 19.56 -6.11
N ALA A 190 0.49 19.56 -4.92
CA ALA A 190 0.47 18.37 -4.06
C ALA A 190 -0.47 17.28 -4.64
N GLN A 191 0.01 16.04 -4.72
CA GLN A 191 -0.74 14.87 -5.17
C GLN A 191 -0.81 13.81 -4.08
N ASP A 192 -1.91 13.06 -4.06
CA ASP A 192 -2.19 11.97 -3.12
C ASP A 192 -2.02 10.63 -3.85
N LEU A 193 -1.25 9.72 -3.28
CA LEU A 193 -0.98 8.37 -3.79
C LEU A 193 -1.48 7.34 -2.77
N ILE A 194 -2.51 6.59 -3.15
CA ILE A 194 -2.98 5.41 -2.43
C ILE A 194 -2.32 4.17 -3.02
N VAL A 195 -1.78 3.31 -2.16
CA VAL A 195 -1.21 2.01 -2.53
C VAL A 195 -1.92 0.93 -1.72
N HIS A 196 -2.61 0.03 -2.41
CA HIS A 196 -3.25 -1.14 -1.82
C HIS A 196 -2.33 -2.34 -1.99
N ILE A 197 -1.92 -2.99 -0.89
CA ILE A 197 -1.08 -4.19 -0.92
C ILE A 197 -1.89 -5.37 -0.39
N LEU A 198 -2.12 -6.37 -1.25
CA LEU A 198 -2.74 -7.65 -0.90
C LEU A 198 -1.68 -8.72 -0.73
N ALA A 199 -1.57 -9.30 0.47
CA ALA A 199 -0.64 -10.41 0.74
C ALA A 199 -1.18 -11.40 1.79
N GLN A 200 -0.70 -12.63 1.73
CA GLN A 200 -1.17 -13.75 2.57
C GLN A 200 -0.81 -13.50 4.04
N ASN A 201 -1.82 -13.26 4.89
CA ASN A 201 -1.71 -12.92 6.33
C ASN A 201 -0.77 -11.75 6.72
N GLN A 202 -0.26 -10.98 5.75
CA GLN A 202 0.90 -10.13 5.97
C GLN A 202 0.63 -8.68 5.53
N ARG A 203 0.71 -7.74 6.47
CA ARG A 203 0.75 -6.31 6.13
C ARG A 203 2.10 -5.90 5.58
N TYR A 204 2.12 -4.83 4.80
CA TYR A 204 3.35 -4.25 4.27
C TYR A 204 3.51 -2.78 4.68
N GLU A 205 4.75 -2.30 4.65
CA GLU A 205 5.12 -0.90 4.89
C GLU A 205 6.34 -0.53 4.04
N VAL A 206 6.67 0.76 3.95
CA VAL A 206 7.82 1.20 3.14
C VAL A 206 9.13 1.16 3.93
N THR A 207 10.25 0.87 3.27
CA THR A 207 11.56 0.74 3.91
C THR A 207 12.36 2.03 3.95
N ASN A 208 12.17 2.92 2.97
CA ASN A 208 12.97 4.14 2.75
C ASN A 208 12.25 5.46 3.13
N TYR A 209 11.08 5.37 3.79
CA TYR A 209 10.33 6.51 4.32
C TYR A 209 9.81 6.19 5.72
N PRO A 210 9.53 7.20 6.58
CA PRO A 210 8.87 6.98 7.86
C PRO A 210 7.49 6.35 7.67
N ASN A 211 7.09 5.47 8.60
CA ASN A 211 5.76 4.85 8.60
C ASN A 211 5.01 5.26 9.87
N VAL A 212 3.77 5.73 9.71
CA VAL A 212 2.87 6.06 10.82
C VAL A 212 1.49 5.49 10.54
N ALA A 213 0.72 5.19 11.57
CA ALA A 213 -0.70 4.90 11.43
C ALA A 213 -1.52 6.20 11.44
N ILE A 214 -2.63 6.24 10.71
CA ILE A 214 -3.57 7.35 10.84
C ILE A 214 -4.17 7.36 12.27
N PRO A 215 -4.23 8.52 12.94
CA PRO A 215 -4.95 8.65 14.21
C PRO A 215 -6.41 8.21 14.05
N THR A 216 -6.89 7.36 14.96
CA THR A 216 -8.16 6.64 14.78
C THR A 216 -8.89 6.44 16.11
N ASN A 217 -10.18 6.13 15.99
CA ASN A 217 -11.06 5.66 17.05
C ASN A 217 -11.33 6.72 18.13
N PHE A 218 -11.69 7.91 17.66
CA PHE A 218 -12.12 9.04 18.48
C PHE A 218 -13.43 9.63 17.95
N ASP A 219 -14.12 10.34 18.84
CA ASP A 219 -15.41 10.94 18.52
C ASP A 219 -15.25 12.27 17.76
N VAL A 220 -16.19 12.55 16.87
CA VAL A 220 -16.24 13.74 16.00
C VAL A 220 -17.65 14.35 15.99
N THR A 221 -17.76 15.63 15.66
CA THR A 221 -19.06 16.35 15.66
C THR A 221 -19.92 15.97 14.46
N ASP A 222 -21.25 16.08 14.60
CA ASP A 222 -22.26 15.90 13.54
C ASP A 222 -21.93 16.61 12.23
N LYS A 223 -21.28 17.78 12.32
CA LYS A 223 -20.78 18.56 11.17
C LYS A 223 -19.95 17.70 10.21
N THR A 224 -19.24 16.71 10.73
CA THR A 224 -18.41 15.76 9.98
C THR A 224 -19.22 14.95 8.97
N LYS A 225 -20.48 14.62 9.25
CA LYS A 225 -21.37 13.85 8.35
C LYS A 225 -21.50 14.48 6.97
N GLY A 226 -21.69 15.80 6.91
CA GLY A 226 -21.75 16.57 5.66
C GLY A 226 -20.39 17.01 5.10
N ASN A 227 -19.29 16.70 5.79
CA ASN A 227 -17.95 17.24 5.49
C ASN A 227 -16.83 16.19 5.60
N PHE A 228 -17.14 14.89 5.56
CA PHE A 228 -16.22 13.85 6.03
C PHE A 228 -14.88 13.83 5.28
N GLY A 229 -14.89 14.02 3.95
CA GLY A 229 -13.66 14.18 3.17
C GLY A 229 -12.80 15.39 3.59
N ALA A 230 -13.43 16.50 3.97
CA ALA A 230 -12.70 17.70 4.41
C ALA A 230 -12.12 17.56 5.83
N PHE A 231 -12.85 16.91 6.73
CA PHE A 231 -12.31 16.46 8.02
C PHE A 231 -11.11 15.55 7.81
N TYR A 232 -11.25 14.53 6.95
CA TYR A 232 -10.22 13.52 6.76
C TYR A 232 -8.96 14.12 6.11
N ALA A 233 -9.12 14.97 5.10
CA ALA A 233 -8.00 15.66 4.48
C ALA A 233 -7.25 16.57 5.46
N ALA A 234 -7.96 17.26 6.37
CA ALA A 234 -7.35 18.07 7.43
C ALA A 234 -6.65 17.23 8.51
N LEU A 235 -7.19 16.05 8.86
CA LEU A 235 -6.55 15.09 9.76
C LEU A 235 -5.25 14.54 9.15
N PHE A 236 -5.32 14.16 7.88
CA PHE A 236 -4.18 13.63 7.13
C PHE A 236 -3.08 14.68 6.92
N ASP A 237 -3.42 15.91 6.49
CA ASP A 237 -2.42 16.97 6.28
C ASP A 237 -1.69 17.33 7.59
N GLU A 238 -2.40 17.43 8.72
CA GLU A 238 -1.77 17.68 10.03
C GLU A 238 -0.96 16.46 10.53
N THR A 239 -1.33 15.23 10.15
CA THR A 239 -0.52 14.02 10.42
C THR A 239 0.79 14.06 9.63
N VAL A 240 0.76 14.28 8.31
CA VAL A 240 1.97 14.39 7.47
C VAL A 240 2.83 15.60 7.84
N LYS A 241 2.22 16.69 8.30
CA LYS A 241 2.94 17.86 8.84
C LYS A 241 3.72 17.55 10.12
N ARG A 242 3.24 16.63 10.97
CA ARG A 242 3.95 16.14 12.17
C ARG A 242 4.97 15.06 11.86
N HIS A 243 4.76 14.32 10.77
CA HIS A 243 5.64 13.26 10.30
C HIS A 243 6.06 13.51 8.84
N PRO A 244 6.96 14.48 8.59
CA PRO A 244 7.32 14.88 7.23
C PRO A 244 7.82 13.71 6.37
N LYS A 245 7.32 13.62 5.14
CA LYS A 245 7.57 12.52 4.18
C LYS A 245 7.09 11.13 4.64
N ALA A 246 6.33 11.02 5.72
CA ALA A 246 5.80 9.71 6.14
C ALA A 246 4.78 9.16 5.15
N VAL A 247 4.76 7.83 5.02
CA VAL A 247 3.66 7.09 4.40
C VAL A 247 2.73 6.63 5.52
N VAL A 248 1.45 6.97 5.39
CA VAL A 248 0.44 6.73 6.41
C VAL A 248 -0.27 5.41 6.14
N THR A 249 -0.35 4.53 7.13
CA THR A 249 -1.21 3.34 7.08
C THR A 249 -2.63 3.76 7.48
N GLU A 250 -3.58 3.58 6.57
CA GLU A 250 -4.99 3.93 6.75
C GLU A 250 -5.86 2.70 7.09
N TYR A 251 -5.41 1.50 6.69
CA TYR A 251 -6.09 0.23 6.92
C TYR A 251 -5.10 -0.94 6.90
N SER A 252 -5.34 -1.97 7.72
CA SER A 252 -4.60 -3.24 7.71
C SER A 252 -5.46 -4.35 8.34
N TRP A 253 -6.15 -5.13 7.50
CA TRP A 253 -7.06 -6.21 7.93
C TRP A 253 -7.16 -7.26 6.81
N ASP A 254 -7.70 -8.45 7.07
CA ASP A 254 -8.09 -9.39 6.02
C ASP A 254 -9.17 -8.76 5.11
N ALA A 255 -9.04 -8.97 3.80
CA ALA A 255 -9.87 -8.32 2.78
C ALA A 255 -11.25 -8.97 2.58
N THR A 256 -11.50 -10.14 3.18
CA THR A 256 -12.80 -10.83 3.15
C THR A 256 -13.72 -10.44 4.30
N THR A 257 -13.28 -9.55 5.20
CA THR A 257 -14.02 -9.16 6.41
C THR A 257 -13.78 -7.69 6.79
N CYS A 258 -14.73 -7.10 7.51
CA CYS A 258 -14.64 -5.78 8.12
C CYS A 258 -15.69 -5.64 9.22
N ASP A 259 -15.47 -4.72 10.15
CA ASP A 259 -16.52 -4.22 11.05
C ASP A 259 -16.27 -2.75 11.44
N PRO A 260 -17.22 -1.83 11.26
CA PRO A 260 -18.40 -1.94 10.40
C PRO A 260 -18.01 -1.85 8.92
N CYS A 261 -18.67 -2.65 8.07
CA CYS A 261 -18.39 -2.67 6.63
C CYS A 261 -19.09 -1.52 5.86
N PRO A 262 -18.36 -0.73 5.05
CA PRO A 262 -18.93 0.34 4.22
C PRO A 262 -19.52 -0.16 2.88
N GLY A 263 -19.00 -1.29 2.39
CA GLY A 263 -19.30 -1.90 1.10
C GLY A 263 -19.02 -3.40 1.10
N PRO A 264 -19.14 -4.06 -0.07
CA PRO A 264 -18.87 -5.49 -0.18
C PRO A 264 -17.37 -5.79 -0.03
N VAL A 265 -17.05 -6.74 0.85
CA VAL A 265 -15.72 -7.34 1.02
C VAL A 265 -15.21 -8.00 -0.26
N LEU A 266 -13.89 -8.20 -0.37
CA LEU A 266 -13.30 -8.90 -1.51
C LEU A 266 -13.62 -10.40 -1.47
N ASP A 267 -13.78 -10.97 -2.66
CA ASP A 267 -14.06 -12.38 -2.88
C ASP A 267 -12.99 -13.06 -3.75
N GLU A 268 -13.11 -14.38 -3.93
CA GLU A 268 -12.18 -15.19 -4.73
C GLU A 268 -12.02 -14.68 -6.17
N GLN A 269 -13.11 -14.22 -6.80
CA GLN A 269 -13.04 -13.70 -8.16
C GLN A 269 -12.31 -12.35 -8.20
N ASP A 270 -12.46 -11.50 -7.18
CA ASP A 270 -11.64 -10.29 -7.05
C ASP A 270 -10.15 -10.64 -6.92
N PHE A 271 -9.77 -11.56 -6.02
CA PHE A 271 -8.37 -11.92 -5.80
C PHE A 271 -7.72 -12.47 -7.08
N LEU A 272 -8.40 -13.38 -7.79
CA LEU A 272 -7.96 -13.89 -9.10
C LEU A 272 -7.85 -12.77 -10.15
N THR A 273 -8.78 -11.82 -10.14
CA THR A 273 -8.78 -10.67 -11.07
C THR A 273 -7.64 -9.69 -10.75
N LEU A 274 -7.34 -9.45 -9.49
CA LEU A 274 -6.27 -8.56 -9.02
C LEU A 274 -4.86 -9.16 -9.22
N GLY A 275 -4.67 -10.46 -8.99
CA GLY A 275 -3.36 -11.09 -9.24
C GLY A 275 -3.12 -12.52 -8.75
N ALA A 276 -4.03 -13.11 -7.97
CA ALA A 276 -3.85 -14.44 -7.39
C ALA A 276 -3.71 -15.54 -8.46
N ASP A 277 -4.32 -15.34 -9.64
CA ASP A 277 -4.21 -16.19 -10.84
C ASP A 277 -2.77 -16.47 -11.28
N VAL A 278 -1.81 -15.57 -10.98
CA VAL A 278 -0.41 -15.69 -11.43
C VAL A 278 0.63 -15.79 -10.32
N LEU A 279 0.25 -15.70 -9.04
CA LEU A 279 1.17 -15.72 -7.88
C LEU A 279 1.67 -17.12 -7.46
N GLY A 280 1.14 -18.16 -8.10
CA GLY A 280 1.48 -19.57 -7.84
C GLY A 280 0.71 -20.54 -8.75
N GLY A 281 -0.47 -20.12 -9.22
CA GLY A 281 -1.37 -20.91 -10.06
C GLY A 281 -2.58 -21.40 -9.27
N GLU A 282 -3.59 -21.86 -9.98
CA GLU A 282 -4.92 -22.22 -9.46
C GLU A 282 -4.90 -23.27 -8.32
N GLN A 283 -4.07 -24.32 -8.45
CA GLN A 283 -3.89 -25.31 -7.38
C GLN A 283 -3.19 -24.76 -6.13
N ASP A 284 -2.34 -23.76 -6.29
CA ASP A 284 -1.58 -23.14 -5.21
C ASP A 284 -2.39 -22.02 -4.53
N TYR A 285 -3.36 -21.43 -5.24
CA TYR A 285 -4.34 -20.51 -4.66
C TYR A 285 -5.12 -21.18 -3.52
N HIS A 286 -5.77 -22.32 -3.74
CA HIS A 286 -6.53 -22.99 -2.67
C HIS A 286 -5.65 -23.47 -1.50
N SER A 287 -4.37 -23.78 -1.74
CA SER A 287 -3.42 -24.12 -0.68
C SER A 287 -2.98 -22.91 0.16
N ARG A 288 -3.19 -21.68 -0.34
CA ARG A 288 -2.74 -20.42 0.28
C ARG A 288 -3.90 -19.54 0.76
N SER A 289 -5.08 -19.65 0.14
CA SER A 289 -6.33 -19.00 0.56
C SER A 289 -6.84 -19.53 1.90
N ASN A 290 -6.36 -20.70 2.33
CA ASN A 290 -6.57 -21.27 3.67
C ASN A 290 -6.01 -20.38 4.81
N GLY A 291 -5.30 -19.29 4.47
CA GLY A 291 -4.92 -18.22 5.40
C GLY A 291 -5.55 -16.85 5.12
N GLY A 292 -6.32 -16.65 4.05
CA GLY A 292 -6.83 -15.33 3.67
C GLY A 292 -5.77 -14.37 3.10
N PHE A 293 -6.18 -13.13 2.83
CA PHE A 293 -5.35 -12.05 2.28
C PHE A 293 -5.54 -10.79 3.12
N THR A 294 -4.48 -10.36 3.80
CA THR A 294 -4.43 -9.02 4.39
C THR A 294 -4.34 -7.98 3.28
N ILE A 295 -5.24 -6.99 3.30
CA ILE A 295 -5.10 -5.74 2.54
C ILE A 295 -4.52 -4.66 3.44
N THR A 296 -3.45 -4.01 2.99
CA THR A 296 -2.90 -2.80 3.61
C THR A 296 -3.15 -1.60 2.70
N ARG A 297 -3.79 -0.56 3.23
CA ARG A 297 -3.94 0.74 2.58
C ARG A 297 -2.86 1.68 3.07
N LEU A 298 -1.95 2.06 2.17
CA LEU A 298 -0.90 3.04 2.41
C LEU A 298 -1.20 4.32 1.64
N HIS A 299 -1.05 5.48 2.25
CA HIS A 299 -1.29 6.78 1.64
C HIS A 299 -0.05 7.68 1.81
N ALA A 300 0.54 8.09 0.69
CA ALA A 300 1.63 9.04 0.60
C ALA A 300 1.14 10.32 -0.10
N ARG A 301 1.49 11.50 0.43
CA ARG A 301 1.17 12.80 -0.19
C ARG A 301 2.45 13.53 -0.54
N TYR A 302 2.59 13.94 -1.80
CA TYR A 302 3.84 14.48 -2.31
C TYR A 302 3.70 15.76 -3.12
N THR A 303 4.77 16.56 -3.13
CA THR A 303 5.07 17.53 -4.17
C THR A 303 6.25 17.02 -4.98
N LYS A 304 6.68 17.79 -5.99
CA LYS A 304 7.94 17.60 -6.73
C LYS A 304 9.19 17.50 -5.84
N ASP A 305 9.11 18.00 -4.60
CA ASP A 305 10.24 18.25 -3.71
C ASP A 305 10.26 17.34 -2.45
N SER A 306 9.16 16.61 -2.17
CA SER A 306 9.02 15.85 -0.91
C SER A 306 9.31 14.36 -1.04
N LEU A 307 8.83 13.69 -2.10
CA LEU A 307 9.30 12.37 -2.52
C LEU A 307 10.31 12.52 -3.66
N GLY A 308 11.57 12.11 -3.42
CA GLY A 308 12.62 12.04 -4.44
C GLY A 308 12.95 10.61 -4.89
N GLU A 309 12.35 9.61 -4.25
CA GLU A 309 12.67 8.19 -4.46
C GLU A 309 11.45 7.35 -4.87
N ASP A 310 11.72 6.08 -5.18
CA ASP A 310 10.68 5.07 -5.35
C ASP A 310 10.30 4.48 -3.99
N LEU A 311 9.07 3.96 -3.87
CA LEU A 311 8.66 3.26 -2.66
C LEU A 311 9.17 1.82 -2.71
N TYR A 312 9.98 1.42 -1.73
CA TYR A 312 10.39 0.02 -1.51
C TYR A 312 9.62 -0.54 -0.33
N PHE A 313 9.11 -1.78 -0.41
CA PHE A 313 8.22 -2.35 0.60
C PHE A 313 8.82 -3.55 1.34
N ARG A 314 8.48 -3.70 2.62
CA ARG A 314 8.76 -4.88 3.44
C ARG A 314 7.50 -5.42 4.12
N ALA A 315 7.49 -6.71 4.41
CA ALA A 315 6.60 -7.29 5.42
C ALA A 315 6.92 -6.69 6.80
N ALA A 316 5.90 -6.52 7.65
CA ALA A 316 6.05 -5.86 8.95
C ALA A 316 5.05 -6.37 10.02
N PRO A 317 5.31 -6.15 11.32
CA PRO A 317 4.52 -6.75 12.41
C PRO A 317 3.03 -6.34 12.39
N PRO A 318 2.09 -7.25 12.71
CA PRO A 318 0.66 -6.94 12.70
C PRO A 318 0.27 -5.78 13.64
N ILE A 319 -0.78 -5.05 13.26
CA ILE A 319 -1.30 -3.93 14.05
C ILE A 319 -2.83 -3.95 14.15
N VAL A 320 -3.34 -3.34 15.23
CA VAL A 320 -4.76 -3.18 15.50
C VAL A 320 -5.13 -1.77 15.96
N GLY A 321 -6.38 -1.37 15.74
CA GLY A 321 -6.92 -0.08 16.16
C GLY A 321 -8.14 0.33 15.33
N GLY A 322 -9.02 1.16 15.89
CA GLY A 322 -10.28 1.50 15.20
C GLY A 322 -11.42 0.53 15.45
N ARG A 323 -11.33 -0.35 16.46
CA ARG A 323 -12.24 -1.48 16.68
C ARG A 323 -13.34 -1.22 17.72
N GLU A 324 -13.52 0.03 18.16
CA GLU A 324 -14.36 0.41 19.30
C GLU A 324 -14.04 -0.27 20.66
N MET A 325 -12.90 -0.96 20.78
CA MET A 325 -12.55 -1.66 22.02
C MET A 325 -12.31 -0.67 23.16
N VAL A 326 -13.01 -0.87 24.29
CA VAL A 326 -12.76 -0.11 25.52
C VAL A 326 -11.62 -0.76 26.30
N GLN A 327 -10.57 0.00 26.56
CA GLN A 327 -9.39 -0.40 27.32
C GLN A 327 -9.62 -0.32 28.83
N GLU A 328 -8.69 -0.89 29.60
CA GLU A 328 -8.65 -0.75 31.06
C GLU A 328 -8.66 0.74 31.47
N GLY A 329 -9.46 1.08 32.48
CA GLY A 329 -9.75 2.48 32.83
C GLY A 329 -10.88 3.13 32.02
N GLY A 330 -11.62 2.38 31.20
CA GLY A 330 -12.88 2.82 30.59
C GLY A 330 -12.72 3.80 29.43
N LYS A 331 -11.52 3.89 28.84
CA LYS A 331 -11.25 4.73 27.67
C LYS A 331 -11.32 3.89 26.39
N LEU A 332 -11.79 4.50 25.32
CA LEU A 332 -11.75 3.91 23.99
C LEU A 332 -10.28 3.71 23.54
N GLU A 333 -9.95 2.59 22.89
CA GLU A 333 -8.64 2.42 22.25
C GLU A 333 -8.42 3.53 21.22
N GLN A 334 -7.20 4.03 21.07
CA GLN A 334 -6.87 5.08 20.10
C GLN A 334 -5.54 4.81 19.41
N GLY A 335 -5.46 5.10 18.11
CA GLY A 335 -4.26 4.86 17.30
C GLY A 335 -4.04 3.38 16.96
N ALA A 336 -2.83 3.05 16.48
CA ALA A 336 -2.41 1.69 16.20
C ALA A 336 -1.56 1.09 17.33
N HIS A 337 -1.81 -0.19 17.64
CA HIS A 337 -1.07 -0.97 18.64
C HIS A 337 -0.55 -2.27 18.00
N PRO A 338 0.62 -2.81 18.43
CA PRO A 338 1.08 -4.13 17.99
C PRO A 338 0.15 -5.25 18.49
N ASP A 339 -0.06 -6.27 17.67
CA ASP A 339 -0.93 -7.41 17.97
C ASP A 339 -0.39 -8.69 17.29
N GLN A 340 -1.05 -9.83 17.49
CA GLN A 340 -0.81 -11.05 16.70
C GLN A 340 -1.57 -11.06 15.37
N THR A 341 -2.55 -10.15 15.20
CA THR A 341 -3.46 -10.09 14.06
C THR A 341 -3.48 -8.72 13.39
N ASN A 342 -3.83 -8.66 12.11
CA ASN A 342 -4.10 -7.41 11.41
C ASN A 342 -5.60 -7.09 11.52
N ASN A 343 -5.92 -6.05 12.29
CA ASN A 343 -7.28 -5.53 12.47
C ASN A 343 -7.20 -4.03 12.82
N PHE A 344 -6.67 -3.25 11.88
CA PHE A 344 -6.50 -1.80 11.98
C PHE A 344 -7.31 -1.07 10.91
N GLN A 345 -7.99 0.02 11.29
CA GLN A 345 -8.73 0.91 10.39
C GLN A 345 -8.74 2.35 10.88
N GLY A 346 -8.72 3.32 9.96
CA GLY A 346 -9.01 4.73 10.23
C GLY A 346 -10.50 4.98 10.44
N ARG A 347 -11.00 4.88 11.68
CA ARG A 347 -12.42 4.99 12.04
C ARG A 347 -12.70 6.20 12.94
N TYR A 348 -13.85 6.83 12.75
CA TYR A 348 -14.29 8.01 13.50
C TYR A 348 -15.78 7.88 13.84
N SER A 349 -16.18 8.28 15.05
CA SER A 349 -17.52 8.05 15.57
C SER A 349 -18.28 9.35 15.83
N ILE A 350 -19.51 9.49 15.33
CA ILE A 350 -20.48 10.46 15.85
C ILE A 350 -21.33 9.73 16.88
N ARG A 351 -21.46 10.29 18.08
CA ARG A 351 -22.28 9.74 19.17
C ARG A 351 -23.51 10.59 19.41
N HIS A 352 -24.66 9.95 19.42
CA HIS A 352 -25.99 10.52 19.67
C HIS A 352 -26.48 10.07 21.07
N PRO A 353 -26.29 10.86 22.14
CA PRO A 353 -26.68 10.45 23.49
C PRO A 353 -28.19 10.33 23.66
N TRP A 354 -28.63 9.54 24.65
CA TRP A 354 -30.04 9.32 24.94
C TRP A 354 -30.68 10.60 25.48
N THR A 355 -31.66 11.12 24.72
CA THR A 355 -32.46 12.31 25.02
C THR A 355 -33.90 11.96 25.46
N GLY A 356 -34.27 10.68 25.44
CA GLY A 356 -35.57 10.22 25.93
C GLY A 356 -35.69 10.26 27.46
N PRO A 357 -36.89 10.00 28.01
CA PRO A 357 -37.06 9.84 29.46
C PRO A 357 -36.23 8.66 29.98
N ILE A 358 -35.83 8.73 31.25
CA ILE A 358 -35.14 7.65 31.97
C ILE A 358 -35.98 7.34 33.22
N ALA A 359 -36.81 6.31 33.14
CA ALA A 359 -37.84 6.00 34.13
C ALA A 359 -37.45 4.87 35.12
N CYS A 360 -36.36 4.15 34.85
CA CYS A 360 -35.87 3.07 35.69
C CYS A 360 -35.01 3.57 36.86
N LYS A 361 -34.98 2.78 37.93
CA LYS A 361 -34.22 3.10 39.15
C LYS A 361 -32.69 3.02 38.97
N ASN A 362 -32.22 2.12 38.10
CA ASN A 362 -30.80 1.81 37.90
C ASN A 362 -30.43 1.94 36.40
N PRO A 363 -30.34 3.16 35.84
CA PRO A 363 -30.05 3.33 34.41
C PRO A 363 -28.59 3.05 34.06
N VAL A 364 -28.36 2.38 32.92
CA VAL A 364 -27.03 2.06 32.38
C VAL A 364 -26.75 2.97 31.18
N ARG A 365 -25.96 4.02 31.37
CA ARG A 365 -25.50 4.93 30.31
C ARG A 365 -24.29 4.35 29.56
N GLY A 366 -24.05 4.84 28.34
CA GLY A 366 -22.89 4.46 27.52
C GLY A 366 -23.01 3.12 26.79
N VAL A 367 -24.21 2.54 26.70
CA VAL A 367 -24.49 1.41 25.80
C VAL A 367 -24.76 1.98 24.40
N TRP A 368 -23.87 1.73 23.45
CA TRP A 368 -23.94 2.30 22.09
C TRP A 368 -24.36 1.25 21.06
N GLY A 369 -25.16 1.66 20.06
CA GLY A 369 -25.67 0.77 19.02
C GLY A 369 -26.44 1.51 17.92
N GLU A 370 -27.37 0.78 17.30
CA GLU A 370 -28.22 1.28 16.19
C GLU A 370 -29.25 2.33 16.66
N PRO A 371 -29.84 3.13 15.75
CA PRO A 371 -30.89 4.09 16.10
C PRO A 371 -32.08 3.43 16.83
N PRO A 372 -32.59 4.02 17.94
CA PRO A 372 -33.77 3.51 18.62
C PRO A 372 -34.99 3.41 17.70
N ALA A 373 -35.78 2.34 17.85
CA ALA A 373 -36.95 2.08 17.01
C ALA A 373 -37.94 3.27 17.01
N GLY A 374 -38.33 3.72 15.83
CA GLY A 374 -39.20 4.90 15.65
C GLY A 374 -38.47 6.25 15.56
N SER A 375 -37.14 6.28 15.69
CA SER A 375 -36.37 7.47 15.30
C SER A 375 -36.40 7.66 13.78
N ASN A 376 -36.75 8.86 13.32
CA ASN A 376 -36.82 9.21 11.89
C ASN A 376 -35.44 9.44 11.28
N VAL A 377 -34.55 8.44 11.35
CA VAL A 377 -33.27 8.43 10.65
C VAL A 377 -33.53 7.97 9.21
N GLY A 378 -33.24 8.83 8.23
CA GLY A 378 -33.62 8.61 6.83
C GLY A 378 -32.79 7.53 6.12
N GLY A 379 -33.08 6.26 6.38
CA GLY A 379 -32.52 5.13 5.62
C GLY A 379 -32.71 3.78 6.30
N THR A 380 -33.29 2.80 5.59
CA THR A 380 -33.34 1.41 6.03
C THR A 380 -32.00 0.71 5.76
N ALA A 381 -31.08 0.82 6.71
CA ALA A 381 -29.84 0.06 6.73
C ALA A 381 -29.34 -0.09 8.18
N LEU A 382 -28.58 -1.16 8.43
CA LEU A 382 -27.64 -1.27 9.55
C LEU A 382 -26.76 -0.01 9.61
N THR A 383 -26.19 0.34 10.77
CA THR A 383 -25.31 1.52 10.96
C THR A 383 -24.16 1.59 9.96
N ARG A 384 -24.43 2.15 8.78
CA ARG A 384 -23.59 1.96 7.60
C ARG A 384 -22.40 2.88 7.67
N ALA A 385 -21.23 2.29 7.88
CA ALA A 385 -19.96 2.98 7.76
C ALA A 385 -19.91 3.79 6.47
N GLN A 386 -19.82 5.11 6.57
CA GLN A 386 -19.63 5.98 5.43
C GLN A 386 -18.13 6.00 5.13
N PRO A 387 -17.66 5.43 4.01
CA PRO A 387 -16.27 5.52 3.62
C PRO A 387 -15.95 6.93 3.16
N VAL A 388 -14.72 7.38 3.33
CA VAL A 388 -14.24 8.62 2.72
C VAL A 388 -13.96 8.36 1.23
N ALA A 389 -14.61 9.13 0.37
CA ALA A 389 -14.46 9.03 -1.08
C ALA A 389 -13.75 10.28 -1.63
N ASP A 390 -13.10 10.14 -2.80
CA ASP A 390 -12.46 11.24 -3.53
C ASP A 390 -11.49 12.09 -2.65
N THR A 391 -10.74 11.47 -1.73
CA THR A 391 -9.84 12.17 -0.77
C THR A 391 -8.84 13.12 -1.44
N ALA A 392 -8.34 12.76 -2.62
CA ALA A 392 -7.46 13.59 -3.43
C ALA A 392 -8.10 14.92 -3.89
N PHE A 393 -9.43 14.93 -4.02
CA PHE A 393 -10.23 16.09 -4.43
C PHE A 393 -10.99 16.73 -3.26
N ALA A 394 -10.77 16.26 -2.02
CA ALA A 394 -11.43 16.77 -0.85
C ALA A 394 -11.01 18.22 -0.54
N ARG A 395 -11.97 19.00 -0.02
CA ARG A 395 -11.76 20.38 0.44
C ARG A 395 -10.79 20.42 1.62
N ARG A 396 -9.76 21.26 1.52
CA ARG A 396 -8.71 21.43 2.55
C ARG A 396 -8.74 22.82 3.21
N ASP A 397 -9.88 23.52 3.13
CA ASP A 397 -10.10 24.86 3.71
C ASP A 397 -10.73 24.85 5.11
N LEU A 398 -11.09 23.68 5.65
CA LEU A 398 -11.68 23.53 6.98
C LEU A 398 -10.66 23.02 7.99
N ALA A 399 -10.42 23.77 9.06
CA ALA A 399 -9.49 23.37 10.11
C ALA A 399 -10.00 22.14 10.90
N LEU A 400 -9.09 21.19 11.18
CA LEU A 400 -9.36 19.95 11.93
C LEU A 400 -10.08 20.19 13.28
N ALA A 401 -9.68 21.24 13.99
CA ALA A 401 -10.29 21.63 15.27
C ALA A 401 -11.80 21.93 15.18
N SER A 402 -12.33 22.22 13.99
CA SER A 402 -13.76 22.48 13.77
C SER A 402 -14.64 21.22 13.71
N PHE A 403 -14.07 20.04 13.92
CA PHE A 403 -14.73 18.73 13.91
C PHE A 403 -14.60 17.95 15.23
N ALA A 404 -13.86 18.47 16.22
CA ALA A 404 -13.50 17.74 17.43
C ALA A 404 -14.51 17.90 18.59
N THR A 405 -14.97 16.80 19.18
CA THR A 405 -15.85 16.79 20.36
C THR A 405 -15.05 16.88 21.66
N ASN A 406 -14.54 18.08 21.97
CA ASN A 406 -13.83 18.44 23.21
C ASN A 406 -12.40 17.89 23.40
N VAL A 407 -11.78 17.30 22.37
CA VAL A 407 -10.34 16.97 22.38
C VAL A 407 -9.57 18.08 21.64
N PRO A 408 -8.57 18.74 22.26
CA PRO A 408 -7.71 19.69 21.55
C PRO A 408 -7.01 19.00 20.38
N ALA A 409 -6.87 19.67 19.23
CA ALA A 409 -6.24 19.08 18.04
C ALA A 409 -4.80 18.58 18.29
N GLY A 410 -4.10 19.14 19.29
CA GLY A 410 -2.83 18.59 19.79
C GLY A 410 -2.93 17.13 20.23
N ASN A 411 -3.99 16.78 20.98
CA ASN A 411 -4.19 15.50 21.64
C ASN A 411 -4.82 14.43 20.75
N LEU A 412 -5.71 14.81 19.81
CA LEU A 412 -6.26 13.89 18.79
C LEU A 412 -5.18 13.11 18.04
N LEU A 413 -4.00 13.72 17.93
CA LEU A 413 -2.87 13.24 17.15
C LEU A 413 -1.77 12.62 18.04
N GLY A 414 -1.96 12.55 19.36
CA GLY A 414 -1.18 11.68 20.24
C GLY A 414 -1.43 10.20 19.95
N ALA A 415 -2.51 9.89 19.22
CA ALA A 415 -2.82 8.58 18.65
C ALA A 415 -2.08 8.28 17.33
N ALA A 416 -1.24 9.19 16.81
CA ALA A 416 -0.36 8.94 15.66
C ALA A 416 0.81 8.04 16.09
N ALA A 417 0.56 6.75 16.25
CA ALA A 417 1.61 5.78 16.53
C ALA A 417 2.57 5.70 15.33
N ALA A 418 3.88 5.80 15.60
CA ALA A 418 4.88 5.31 14.67
C ALA A 418 4.63 3.82 14.45
N ALA A 419 4.64 3.36 13.20
CA ALA A 419 4.40 1.94 12.92
C ALA A 419 5.49 1.10 13.63
N PRO A 420 5.14 0.00 14.34
CA PRO A 420 6.11 -0.77 15.10
C PRO A 420 7.11 -1.42 14.16
N GLY A 421 8.33 -0.85 14.14
CA GLY A 421 9.44 -1.36 13.34
C GLY A 421 9.88 -2.75 13.81
N PRO A 422 10.54 -3.55 12.95
CA PRO A 422 11.01 -4.88 13.30
C PRO A 422 12.03 -4.82 14.44
N THR A 423 11.69 -5.41 15.59
CA THR A 423 12.56 -5.49 16.76
C THR A 423 13.68 -6.52 16.54
N GLY A 424 14.82 -6.09 16.00
CA GLY A 424 16.03 -6.92 15.99
C GLY A 424 17.04 -6.73 14.86
N ALA A 425 17.45 -5.50 14.53
CA ALA A 425 18.74 -5.25 13.86
C ALA A 425 19.17 -3.78 14.03
N SER A 426 20.09 -3.50 14.95
CA SER A 426 20.73 -2.19 15.06
C SER A 426 21.80 -2.03 13.97
N VAL A 427 21.41 -1.48 12.82
CA VAL A 427 22.37 -0.95 11.84
C VAL A 427 22.78 0.43 12.32
N GLU A 428 24.02 0.58 12.75
CA GLU A 428 24.59 1.89 13.09
C GLU A 428 24.65 2.76 11.82
N PRO A 429 24.26 4.05 11.87
CA PRO A 429 24.44 4.95 10.74
C PRO A 429 25.94 5.18 10.52
N ALA A 430 26.43 4.83 9.33
CA ALA A 430 27.80 5.14 8.94
C ALA A 430 28.00 6.67 8.96
N ALA A 431 28.97 7.15 9.74
CA ALA A 431 29.19 8.57 9.93
C ALA A 431 29.65 9.24 8.62
N GLU A 432 28.94 10.30 8.21
CA GLU A 432 29.37 11.18 7.11
C GLU A 432 30.62 11.96 7.55
N SER A 433 31.77 11.66 6.94
CA SER A 433 33.02 12.38 7.17
C SER A 433 33.07 13.65 6.31
N ASP A 434 32.57 14.76 6.86
CA ASP A 434 32.62 16.07 6.22
C ASP A 434 34.07 16.49 5.91
N ALA A 435 34.37 16.80 4.64
CA ALA A 435 35.72 17.11 4.17
C ALA A 435 35.71 18.24 3.12
N GLY A 436 35.38 19.46 3.54
CA GLY A 436 35.40 20.67 2.72
C GLY A 436 36.51 21.66 3.13
N GLY A 437 37.60 21.73 2.37
CA GLY A 437 38.70 22.68 2.56
C GLY A 437 39.54 22.82 1.28
N PRO A 438 40.04 24.03 0.94
CA PRO A 438 40.43 24.35 -0.43
C PRO A 438 41.81 23.80 -0.85
N GLY A 439 41.96 23.53 -2.15
CA GLY A 439 43.13 22.86 -2.73
C GLY A 439 44.36 23.75 -2.97
N GLY A 440 45.53 23.10 -3.03
CA GLY A 440 46.79 23.66 -3.54
C GLY A 440 47.21 23.00 -4.87
N PRO A 441 48.15 23.59 -5.62
CA PRO A 441 48.54 23.12 -6.95
C PRO A 441 49.44 21.86 -6.92
N PRO A 442 49.43 21.03 -7.99
CA PRO A 442 50.14 19.76 -8.03
C PRO A 442 51.64 19.91 -8.35
N PRO A 443 52.55 19.19 -7.65
CA PRO A 443 53.96 19.08 -8.03
C PRO A 443 54.17 18.07 -9.19
N ALA A 444 55.20 18.33 -10.01
CA ALA A 444 55.53 17.55 -11.21
C ALA A 444 56.31 16.23 -10.91
N PRO A 445 56.28 15.22 -11.80
CA PRO A 445 56.78 13.88 -11.51
C PRO A 445 58.32 13.75 -11.59
N ARG A 446 58.89 12.83 -10.80
CA ARG A 446 60.30 12.42 -10.87
C ARG A 446 60.52 10.95 -10.51
N GLY A 447 61.39 10.29 -11.27
CA GLY A 447 62.48 9.50 -10.68
C GLY A 447 62.24 8.01 -10.42
N CYS A 448 62.48 7.23 -11.47
CA CYS A 448 62.94 5.83 -11.50
C CYS A 448 63.57 5.21 -10.23
N GLY A 449 63.31 3.90 -10.03
CA GLY A 449 64.40 2.93 -9.81
C GLY A 449 64.29 2.02 -8.58
N GLY A 450 64.77 0.78 -8.73
CA GLY A 450 65.10 -0.12 -7.61
C GLY A 450 64.29 -1.41 -7.48
N CYS A 451 64.66 -2.45 -8.22
CA CYS A 451 64.43 -3.83 -7.80
C CYS A 451 65.75 -4.41 -7.30
N ASN A 452 65.80 -5.02 -6.10
CA ASN A 452 66.72 -6.14 -5.89
C ASN A 452 66.29 -7.12 -4.77
N SER A 453 66.37 -8.39 -5.15
CA SER A 453 66.56 -9.64 -4.39
C SER A 453 66.91 -9.60 -2.90
N GLY A 454 66.35 -10.56 -2.16
CA GLY A 454 66.85 -11.07 -0.87
C GLY A 454 66.19 -12.43 -0.56
N ALA A 455 66.97 -13.46 -0.21
CA ALA A 455 66.48 -14.84 -0.08
C ALA A 455 67.07 -15.58 1.12
N GLY A 456 66.38 -16.65 1.53
CA GLY A 456 66.78 -17.62 2.56
C GLY A 456 66.16 -17.37 3.95
N SER A 457 66.09 -18.35 4.86
CA SER A 457 66.23 -19.82 4.74
C SER A 457 66.18 -20.44 6.14
N GLU A 458 65.44 -21.56 6.33
CA GLU A 458 65.59 -22.51 7.46
C GLU A 458 65.25 -21.96 8.88
N SER A 459 64.86 -22.74 9.90
CA SER A 459 64.52 -24.17 10.09
C SER A 459 63.34 -24.25 11.12
N VAL A 460 62.94 -25.31 11.84
CA VAL A 460 63.45 -26.66 12.15
C VAL A 460 62.29 -27.63 12.50
N LEU A 461 62.60 -28.85 12.96
CA LEU A 461 61.67 -29.96 13.19
C LEU A 461 60.86 -29.89 14.51
N ALA A 462 59.67 -30.51 14.50
CA ALA A 462 59.32 -31.61 15.43
C ALA A 462 58.24 -32.51 14.80
N SER A 463 58.25 -33.82 15.08
CA SER A 463 57.48 -34.84 14.33
C SER A 463 56.86 -35.93 15.21
N LEU A 464 56.05 -36.81 14.57
CA LEU A 464 55.45 -38.10 14.99
C LEU A 464 53.93 -38.00 15.31
N LEU A 465 53.01 -38.73 14.62
CA LEU A 465 52.82 -40.19 14.41
C LEU A 465 52.18 -40.91 15.62
N ALA A 466 51.18 -41.81 15.48
CA ALA A 466 50.38 -42.17 14.30
C ALA A 466 49.09 -43.00 14.60
N LEU A 467 48.15 -42.97 13.65
CA LEU A 467 47.36 -44.10 13.07
C LEU A 467 46.31 -44.93 13.85
N VAL A 468 45.41 -45.53 13.03
CA VAL A 468 44.63 -46.79 13.23
C VAL A 468 43.45 -46.77 14.23
N THR A 469 42.24 -47.30 13.93
CA THR A 469 41.34 -47.27 12.74
C THR A 469 40.03 -48.00 13.11
N LEU A 470 38.88 -47.63 12.50
CA LEU A 470 37.61 -48.40 12.36
C LEU A 470 36.95 -49.04 13.63
N ALA A 471 35.64 -49.21 13.79
CA ALA A 471 34.38 -48.78 13.15
C ALA A 471 33.23 -49.57 13.87
N VAL A 472 32.05 -49.68 13.23
CA VAL A 472 31.05 -50.77 13.40
C VAL A 472 30.08 -50.71 14.61
N VAL A 473 28.84 -50.31 14.29
CA VAL A 473 27.53 -50.87 14.79
C VAL A 473 27.11 -50.54 16.25
N ARG A 474 25.81 -50.49 16.63
CA ARG A 474 24.47 -50.22 16.05
C ARG A 474 23.45 -50.52 17.18
N GLN A 475 22.19 -50.06 17.05
CA GLN A 475 21.02 -50.47 17.91
C GLN A 475 21.09 -50.01 19.39
N ARG A 476 20.02 -49.74 20.13
CA ARG A 476 18.60 -49.36 19.94
C ARG A 476 17.96 -49.45 21.34
N ARG A 477 16.94 -48.61 21.60
CA ARG A 477 15.79 -48.83 22.53
C ARG A 477 15.97 -48.70 24.06
N LYS A 478 14.96 -48.03 24.63
CA LYS A 478 14.58 -47.87 26.05
C LYS A 478 15.53 -46.98 26.86
N ARG A 479 15.05 -46.17 27.80
CA ARG A 479 13.63 -45.94 28.17
C ARG A 479 13.01 -44.80 27.37
#